data_AF-A0A6J6IQV6-F1
#
_entry.id   AF-A0A6J6IQV6-F1
#
_cell.length_a   1.000
_cell.length_b   1.000
_cell.length_c   1.000
_cell.angle_alpha   90.00
_cell.angle_beta   90.00
_cell.angle_gamma   90.00
#
_symmetry.space_group_name_H-M   'P 1'
#
loop_
_entity.id
_entity.type
_entity.pdbx_description
1 polymer ?
#
loop_
_entity_poly.entity_id
_entity_poly.type
_entity_poly.pdbx_seq_one_letter_code
_entity_poly.pdbx_strand_id
1 'polypeptide(L)'
;MLLLPDLTVYWQQLVMFVIGVVVVAIATGLYISSQLGSGPRDGLMQGTSNALDKPFWLVRSGYEGTVLTIGWLMGGQVREGTVIFALSIGYLVQLSLKFFKIPKG
;
A
#
# COMPACT_ATOMS: atom_id res chain seq x y z
N MET A 1 -5.99 -24.43 -2.23
CA MET A 1 -5.15 -23.33 -2.76
C MET A 1 -5.17 -23.47 -4.28
N LEU A 2 -6.25 -23.04 -4.94
CA LEU A 2 -6.66 -23.58 -6.26
C LEU A 2 -6.86 -22.50 -7.35
N LEU A 3 -6.46 -21.24 -7.11
CA LEU A 3 -6.74 -20.12 -8.03
C LEU A 3 -5.51 -19.50 -8.69
N LEU A 4 -4.31 -19.78 -8.18
CA LEU A 4 -3.08 -19.17 -8.69
C LEU A 4 -2.07 -20.27 -9.02
N PRO A 5 -1.37 -20.19 -10.17
CA PRO A 5 -0.40 -21.19 -10.56
C PRO A 5 0.76 -21.26 -9.55
N ASP A 6 1.26 -22.46 -9.27
CA ASP A 6 2.49 -22.67 -8.51
C ASP A 6 3.68 -22.25 -9.37
N LEU A 7 4.09 -20.99 -9.24
CA LEU A 7 5.24 -20.44 -9.94
C LEU A 7 6.52 -20.87 -9.21
N THR A 8 7.33 -21.73 -9.83
CA THR A 8 8.63 -22.15 -9.28
C THR A 8 9.79 -21.23 -9.68
N VAL A 9 9.60 -20.46 -10.76
CA VAL A 9 10.59 -19.53 -11.28
C VAL A 9 10.47 -18.18 -10.57
N TYR A 10 11.56 -17.73 -9.93
CA TYR A 10 11.60 -16.49 -9.14
C TYR A 10 11.07 -15.26 -9.90
N TRP A 11 11.45 -15.08 -11.17
CA TRP A 11 10.97 -13.93 -11.96
C TRP A 11 9.46 -13.94 -12.18
N GLN A 12 8.85 -15.12 -12.32
CA GLN A 12 7.39 -15.24 -12.46
C GLN A 12 6.70 -14.87 -11.13
N GLN A 13 7.25 -15.32 -9.99
CA GLN A 13 6.77 -14.93 -8.66
C GLN A 13 6.85 -13.41 -8.46
N LEU A 14 7.95 -12.79 -8.89
CA LEU A 14 8.14 -11.34 -8.78
C LEU A 14 7.13 -10.56 -9.63
N VAL A 15 6.91 -10.97 -10.88
CA VAL A 15 5.90 -10.33 -11.76
C VAL A 15 4.52 -10.46 -11.16
N MET A 16 4.15 -11.66 -10.68
CA MET A 16 2.87 -11.89 -10.02
C MET A 16 2.71 -11.05 -8.75
N PHE A 17 3.77 -10.92 -7.96
CA PHE A 17 3.80 -10.05 -6.79
C PHE A 17 3.54 -8.59 -7.19
N VAL A 18 4.26 -8.06 -8.19
CA VAL A 18 4.08 -6.68 -8.67
C VAL A 18 2.66 -6.44 -9.16
N ILE A 19 2.07 -7.38 -9.92
CA ILE A 19 0.67 -7.30 -10.34
C ILE A 19 -0.25 -7.21 -9.12
N GLY A 20 -0.03 -8.06 -8.11
CA GLY A 20 -0.76 -8.02 -6.85
C GLY A 20 -0.68 -6.67 -6.14
N VAL A 21 0.51 -6.08 -6.04
CA VAL A 21 0.71 -4.75 -5.42
C VAL A 21 -0.08 -3.68 -6.17
N VAL A 22 -0.04 -3.69 -7.51
CA VAL A 22 -0.79 -2.73 -8.34
C VAL A 22 -2.29 -2.91 -8.15
N VAL A 23 -2.80 -4.14 -8.14
CA VAL A 23 -4.23 -4.42 -7.89
C VAL A 23 -4.65 -3.92 -6.51
N VAL A 24 -3.86 -4.17 -5.47
CA VAL A 24 -4.13 -3.66 -4.11
C VAL A 24 -4.15 -2.14 -4.09
N ALA A 25 -3.24 -1.48 -4.80
CA ALA A 25 -3.21 -0.02 -4.88
C ALA A 25 -4.44 0.55 -5.59
N ILE A 26 -4.86 -0.06 -6.70
CA ILE A 26 -6.08 0.30 -7.43
C ILE A 26 -7.31 0.12 -6.54
N ALA A 27 -7.45 -1.05 -5.93
CA ALA A 27 -8.56 -1.36 -5.03
C ALA A 27 -8.64 -0.41 -3.84
N THR A 28 -7.49 -0.06 -3.24
CA THR A 28 -7.43 0.89 -2.13
C THR A 28 -7.88 2.29 -2.56
N GLY A 29 -7.42 2.77 -3.73
CA GLY A 29 -7.85 4.06 -4.25
C GLY A 29 -9.34 4.09 -4.58
N LEU A 30 -9.87 3.03 -5.22
CA LEU A 30 -11.29 2.88 -5.51
C LEU A 30 -12.13 2.88 -4.23
N TYR A 31 -11.73 2.09 -3.25
CA TYR A 31 -12.34 2.01 -1.92
C TYR A 31 -12.40 3.39 -1.24
N ILE A 32 -11.27 4.08 -1.12
CA ILE A 32 -11.21 5.40 -0.47
C ILE A 32 -12.02 6.43 -1.27
N SER A 33 -11.96 6.41 -2.60
CA SER A 33 -12.68 7.36 -3.46
C SER A 33 -14.21 7.22 -3.39
N SER A 34 -14.72 6.06 -2.96
CA SER A 34 -16.16 5.83 -2.83
C SER A 34 -16.82 6.58 -1.67
N GLN A 35 -16.05 7.24 -0.80
CA GLN A 35 -16.52 8.03 0.35
C GLN A 35 -17.39 7.25 1.35
N LEU A 36 -17.38 5.92 1.31
CA LEU A 36 -18.13 5.05 2.23
C LEU A 36 -17.49 4.95 3.64
N GLY A 37 -16.56 5.84 3.95
CA GLY A 37 -15.71 5.79 5.15
C GLY A 37 -14.45 4.96 4.91
N SER A 38 -13.29 5.60 5.10
CA SER A 38 -11.99 4.94 5.09
C SER A 38 -11.77 4.12 6.36
N GLY A 39 -11.19 2.92 6.21
CA GLY A 39 -11.00 1.98 7.30
C GLY A 39 -10.05 2.54 8.35
N PRO A 40 -10.05 2.04 9.60
CA PRO A 40 -9.35 2.67 10.72
C PRO A 40 -7.86 2.92 10.43
N ARG A 41 -7.16 2.00 9.75
CA ARG A 41 -5.76 2.19 9.33
C ARG A 41 -5.60 3.33 8.33
N ASP A 42 -6.34 3.27 7.22
CA ASP A 42 -6.22 4.27 6.14
C ASP A 42 -6.81 5.63 6.53
N GLY A 43 -7.79 5.64 7.44
CA GLY A 43 -8.40 6.82 8.04
C GLY A 43 -7.45 7.52 9.01
N LEU A 44 -6.70 6.78 9.83
CA LEU A 44 -5.59 7.35 10.62
C LEU A 44 -4.55 7.99 9.69
N MET A 45 -4.14 7.29 8.64
CA MET A 45 -3.16 7.82 7.67
C MET A 45 -3.68 9.07 6.92
N GLN A 46 -4.95 9.07 6.50
CA GLN A 46 -5.60 10.25 5.89
C GLN A 46 -5.71 11.41 6.89
N GLY A 47 -6.13 11.14 8.12
CA GLY A 47 -6.21 12.14 9.18
C GLY A 47 -4.86 12.76 9.49
N THR A 48 -3.81 11.94 9.62
CA THR A 48 -2.43 12.42 9.79
C THR A 48 -1.94 13.20 8.57
N SER A 49 -2.26 12.75 7.35
CA SER A 49 -1.93 13.47 6.11
C SER A 49 -2.59 14.86 6.07
N ASN A 50 -3.87 14.96 6.44
CA ASN A 50 -4.62 16.21 6.49
C ASN A 50 -4.14 17.13 7.62
N ALA A 51 -3.79 16.58 8.79
CA ALA A 51 -3.32 17.35 9.93
C ALA A 51 -1.92 17.93 9.73
N LEU A 52 -1.03 17.22 9.01
CA LEU A 52 0.33 17.67 8.73
C LEU A 52 0.48 18.42 7.40
N ASP A 53 -0.59 18.57 6.62
CA ASP A 53 -0.56 19.05 5.23
C ASP A 53 0.53 18.36 4.38
N LYS A 54 0.74 17.07 4.67
CA LYS A 54 1.73 16.24 3.99
C LYS A 54 1.04 15.31 3.00
N PRO A 55 1.71 14.95 1.90
CA PRO A 55 1.10 14.10 0.90
C PRO A 55 0.91 12.68 1.44
N PHE A 56 -0.25 12.08 1.15
CA PHE A 56 -0.67 10.77 1.69
C PHE A 56 0.38 9.65 1.51
N TRP A 57 1.09 9.63 0.39
CA TRP A 57 2.14 8.64 0.14
C TRP A 57 3.25 8.68 1.20
N LEU A 58 3.63 9.88 1.64
CA LEU A 58 4.74 10.07 2.58
C LEU A 58 4.34 9.61 3.98
N VAL A 59 3.12 9.90 4.40
CA VAL A 59 2.57 9.41 5.67
C VAL A 59 2.46 7.88 5.62
N ARG A 60 1.87 7.33 4.56
CA ARG A 60 1.70 5.88 4.42
C ARG A 60 3.03 5.12 4.41
N SER A 61 3.99 5.55 3.59
CA SER A 61 5.32 4.94 3.56
C SER A 61 6.07 5.12 4.89
N GLY A 62 5.85 6.22 5.61
CA GLY A 62 6.37 6.40 6.96
C GLY A 62 5.83 5.36 7.94
N TYR A 63 4.51 5.17 8.00
CA TYR A 63 3.89 4.15 8.86
C TYR A 63 4.29 2.72 8.47
N GLU A 64 4.38 2.42 7.19
CA GLU A 64 4.83 1.11 6.74
C GLU A 64 6.30 0.88 7.06
N GLY A 65 7.15 1.90 6.91
CA GLY A 65 8.55 1.84 7.32
C GLY A 65 8.73 1.64 8.82
N THR A 66 7.93 2.31 9.66
CA THR A 66 8.02 2.13 11.12
C THR A 66 7.55 0.74 11.55
N VAL A 67 6.41 0.28 11.03
CA VAL A 67 5.89 -1.07 11.34
C VAL A 67 6.84 -2.15 10.80
N LEU A 68 7.41 -1.96 9.61
CA LEU A 68 8.44 -2.85 9.06
C LEU A 68 9.65 -2.92 9.98
N THR A 69 10.16 -1.77 10.43
CA THR A 69 11.34 -1.69 11.30
C THR A 69 11.07 -2.34 12.64
N ILE A 70 9.93 -2.06 13.27
CA ILE A 70 9.53 -2.66 14.54
C ILE A 70 9.38 -4.18 14.38
N GLY A 71 8.67 -4.64 13.34
CA GLY A 71 8.49 -6.05 13.06
C GLY A 71 9.81 -6.77 12.83
N TRP A 72 10.77 -6.13 12.15
CA TRP A 72 12.11 -6.67 11.95
C TRP A 72 12.89 -6.79 13.26
N LEU A 73 12.86 -5.75 14.12
CA LEU A 73 13.51 -5.77 15.43
C LEU A 73 12.93 -6.84 16.36
N MET A 74 11.64 -7.19 16.21
CA MET A 74 10.99 -8.28 16.94
C MET A 74 11.31 -9.68 16.38
N GLY A 75 12.19 -9.80 15.39
CA GLY A 75 12.57 -11.07 14.76
C GLY A 75 11.75 -11.46 13.54
N GLY A 76 10.92 -10.55 13.02
CA GLY A 76 10.16 -10.76 11.79
C GLY A 76 11.05 -10.82 10.54
N GLN A 77 10.71 -11.70 9.60
CA GLN A 77 11.45 -11.82 8.35
C GLN A 77 11.08 -10.68 7.39
N VAL A 78 12.05 -9.82 7.08
CA VAL A 78 11.93 -8.82 6.02
C VAL A 78 12.63 -9.37 4.78
N ARG A 79 11.86 -9.56 3.70
CA ARG A 79 12.38 -9.98 2.39
C ARG A 79 12.20 -8.85 1.38
N GLU A 80 12.77 -9.05 0.19
CA GLU A 80 12.71 -8.12 -0.93
C GLU A 80 11.28 -7.67 -1.23
N GLY A 81 10.33 -8.60 -1.25
CA GLY A 81 8.90 -8.28 -1.45
C GLY A 81 8.34 -7.33 -0.40
N THR A 82 8.69 -7.50 0.88
CA THR A 82 8.22 -6.62 1.96
C THR A 82 8.79 -5.21 1.81
N VAL A 83 10.07 -5.10 1.43
CA VAL A 83 10.73 -3.81 1.19
C VAL A 83 10.13 -3.12 -0.03
N ILE A 84 9.97 -3.85 -1.14
CA ILE A 84 9.35 -3.33 -2.37
C ILE A 84 7.93 -2.85 -2.06
N PHE A 85 7.15 -3.62 -1.30
CA PHE A 85 5.79 -3.24 -0.91
C PHE A 85 5.78 -1.93 -0.13
N ALA A 86 6.52 -1.86 0.99
CA ALA A 86 6.52 -0.70 1.88
C ALA A 86 6.96 0.60 1.19
N LEU A 87 7.89 0.51 0.22
CA LEU A 87 8.35 1.65 -0.54
C LEU A 87 7.39 2.04 -1.67
N SER A 88 6.77 1.07 -2.34
CA SER A 88 5.97 1.33 -3.54
C SER A 88 4.49 1.61 -3.26
N ILE A 89 3.88 0.94 -2.28
CA ILE A 89 2.42 0.99 -2.09
C ILE A 89 1.93 2.38 -1.71
N GLY A 90 2.70 3.15 -0.93
CA GLY A 90 2.37 4.54 -0.60
C GLY A 90 2.18 5.40 -1.85
N TYR A 91 3.14 5.34 -2.77
CA TYR A 91 3.09 6.08 -4.03
C TYR A 91 2.01 5.54 -4.97
N LEU A 92 1.91 4.22 -5.12
CA LEU A 92 0.91 3.58 -5.98
C LEU A 92 -0.52 3.88 -5.55
N VAL A 93 -0.81 3.86 -4.25
CA VAL A 93 -2.13 4.23 -3.72
C VAL A 93 -2.40 5.70 -3.98
N GLN A 94 -1.42 6.59 -3.80
CA GLN A 94 -1.62 8.00 -4.13
C GLN A 94 -1.91 8.22 -5.63
N LEU A 95 -1.22 7.49 -6.51
CA LEU A 95 -1.48 7.52 -7.94
C LEU A 95 -2.91 7.06 -8.25
N SER A 96 -3.34 5.98 -7.62
CA SER A 96 -4.70 5.45 -7.72
C SER A 96 -5.74 6.47 -7.24
N LEU A 97 -5.52 7.12 -6.09
CA LEU A 97 -6.39 8.19 -5.57
C LEU A 97 -6.49 9.38 -6.52
N LYS A 98 -5.38 9.79 -7.15
CA LYS A 98 -5.38 10.82 -8.19
C LYS A 98 -6.15 10.38 -9.44
N PHE A 99 -6.01 9.12 -9.83
CA PHE A 99 -6.69 8.54 -11.00
C PHE A 99 -8.20 8.51 -10.80
N PHE A 100 -8.67 8.08 -9.63
CA PHE A 100 -10.09 8.04 -9.29
C PHE A 100 -10.68 9.40 -8.90
N LYS A 101 -9.90 10.49 -9.01
CA LYS A 101 -10.33 11.89 -8.80
C LYS A 101 -11.31 12.03 -7.65
N ILE A 102 -10.82 11.95 -6.40
CA ILE A 102 -11.57 12.57 -5.30
C ILE A 102 -11.76 14.04 -5.69
N PRO A 103 -12.99 14.53 -5.92
CA PRO A 103 -13.22 15.95 -6.10
C PRO A 103 -12.71 16.61 -4.83
N LYS A 104 -11.82 17.60 -4.96
CA LYS A 104 -11.47 18.46 -3.83
C LYS A 104 -12.79 19.05 -3.33
N GLY A 105 -13.26 18.57 -2.18
CA GLY A 105 -14.32 19.24 -1.41
C GLY A 105 -13.83 20.60 -0.97
#